data_AF-A0A7V8VNR6-F1
#
_entry.id   AF-A0A7V8VNR6-F1
#
_cell.length_a   1.000
_cell.length_b   1.000
_cell.length_c   1.000
_cell.angle_alpha   90.00
_cell.angle_beta   90.00
_cell.angle_gamma   90.00
#
_symmetry.space_group_name_H-M   'P 1'
#
loop_
_entity.id
_entity.type
_entity.pdbx_description
1 polymer ?
#
loop_
_entity_poly.entity_id
_entity_poly.type
_entity_poly.pdbx_seq_one_letter_code
_entity_poly.pdbx_strand_id
1 'polypeptide(L)' 'LAFFRGMSQREIAAKTNTPLGTVKTRLELGLKKIYDGLKELRDEL' A
#
# COMPACT_ATOMS: atom_id res chain seq x y z
N LEU A 1 -3.98 7.04 2.03
CA LEU A 1 -4.71 7.79 0.96
C LEU A 1 -5.66 6.88 0.20
N ALA A 2 -5.20 5.74 -0.33
CA ALA A 2 -6.10 4.79 -1.02
C ALA A 2 -7.17 4.19 -0.09
N PHE A 3 -6.76 3.44 0.94
CA PHE A 3 -7.68 2.74 1.84
C PHE A 3 -8.51 3.68 2.73
N PHE A 4 -7.89 4.75 3.23
CA PHE A 4 -8.51 5.64 4.22
C PHE A 4 -9.28 6.83 3.64
N ARG A 5 -9.08 7.18 2.36
CA ARG A 5 -9.73 8.34 1.73
C ARG A 5 -10.42 8.02 0.40
N GLY A 6 -10.52 6.74 0.03
CA GLY A 6 -11.16 6.32 -1.21
C GLY A 6 -10.48 6.83 -2.49
N MET A 7 -9.25 7.34 -2.40
CA MET A 7 -8.55 7.90 -3.56
C MET A 7 -8.03 6.79 -4.47
N SER A 8 -8.19 6.98 -5.79
CA SER A 8 -7.53 6.17 -6.80
C SER A 8 -6.01 6.37 -6.78
N GLN A 9 -5.27 5.40 -7.33
CA GLN A 9 -3.80 5.49 -7.41
C GLN A 9 -3.32 6.71 -8.23
N ARG A 10 -4.11 7.13 -9.25
CA ARG A 10 -3.83 8.32 -10.05
C ARG A 10 -4.00 9.61 -9.25
N GLU A 11 -5.07 9.72 -8.46
CA GLU A 11 -5.29 10.86 -7.59
C GLU A 11 -4.23 10.96 -6.50
N ILE A 12 -3.75 9.82 -5.99
CA ILE A 12 -2.63 9.78 -5.04
C ILE A 12 -1.36 10.32 -5.70
N ALA A 13 -1.00 9.80 -6.89
CA ALA A 13 0.16 10.23 -7.64
C ALA A 13 0.16 11.75 -7.89
N ALA A 14 -0.98 12.30 -8.31
CA ALA A 14 -1.16 13.73 -8.52
C ALA A 14 -1.05 14.52 -7.20
N LYS A 15 -1.73 14.07 -6.13
CA LYS A 15 -1.73 14.76 -4.83
C LYS A 15 -0.37 14.77 -4.15
N THR A 16 0.43 13.72 -4.32
CA THR A 16 1.73 13.57 -3.66
C THR A 16 2.90 13.92 -4.56
N ASN A 17 2.65 14.43 -5.77
CA ASN A 17 3.66 14.69 -6.79
C ASN A 17 4.65 13.51 -6.96
N THR A 18 4.10 12.30 -7.02
CA THR A 18 4.86 11.06 -7.08
C THR A 18 4.49 10.29 -8.34
N PRO A 19 5.43 9.68 -9.08
CA PRO A 19 5.10 8.89 -10.26
C PRO A 19 4.10 7.77 -9.94
N LEU A 20 3.12 7.55 -10.83
CA LEU A 20 2.10 6.52 -10.65
C LEU A 20 2.71 5.12 -10.45
N GLY A 21 3.81 4.81 -11.14
CA GLY A 21 4.56 3.56 -10.96
C GLY A 21 5.08 3.39 -9.53
N THR A 22 5.62 4.46 -8.92
CA THR A 22 6.07 4.46 -7.52
C THR A 22 4.92 4.29 -6.53
N VAL A 23 3.77 4.91 -6.81
CA VAL A 23 2.56 4.71 -5.98
C VAL A 23 2.14 3.24 -6.01
N LYS A 24 2.12 2.62 -7.19
CA LYS A 24 1.78 1.20 -7.36
C LYS A 24 2.73 0.27 -6.61
N THR A 25 4.04 0.42 -6.82
CA THR A 25 5.03 -0.46 -6.18
C THR A 25 5.06 -0.30 -4.65
N ARG A 26 4.88 0.93 -4.13
CA ARG A 26 4.76 1.14 -2.68
C ARG A 26 3.51 0.50 -2.09
N LEU A 27 2.38 0.55 -2.80
CA LEU A 27 1.14 -0.12 -2.38
C LEU A 27 1.34 -1.65 -2.32
N GLU A 28 1.93 -2.23 -3.36
CA GLU A 28 2.22 -3.66 -3.42
C GLU A 28 3.18 -4.10 -2.31
N LEU A 29 4.30 -3.40 -2.13
CA LEU A 29 5.27 -3.67 -1.07
C LEU A 29 4.64 -3.51 0.33
N GLY A 30 3.79 -2.51 0.52
CA GLY A 30 3.07 -2.30 1.77
C GLY A 30 2.14 -3.46 2.11
N LEU A 31 1.36 -3.93 1.12
CA LEU A 31 0.46 -5.08 1.29
C LEU A 31 1.24 -6.37 1.59
N LYS A 32 2.35 -6.60 0.89
CA LYS A 32 3.23 -7.75 1.14
C LYS A 32 3.74 -7.76 2.59
N LYS A 33 4.25 -6.63 3.09
CA LYS A 33 4.72 -6.52 4.48
C LYS A 33 3.63 -6.76 5.51
N ILE A 34 2.42 -6.27 5.26
CA ILE A 34 1.26 -6.52 6.13
C ILE A 34 0.93 -8.01 6.14
N TYR A 35 0.87 -8.64 4.96
CA TYR A 35 0.61 -10.07 4.85
C TYR A 35 1.67 -10.91 5.58
N ASP A 36 2.95 -10.58 5.37
CA ASP A 36 4.06 -11.29 6.02
C ASP A 36 3.97 -11.18 7.54
N GLY A 37 3.73 -9.98 8.09
CA GLY A 37 3.57 -9.80 9.54
C GLY A 37 2.31 -10.46 10.13
N LEU A 38 1.20 -10.51 9.38
CA LEU A 38 0.01 -11.24 9.80
C LEU A 38 0.23 -12.76 9.80
N LYS A 39 1.03 -13.27 8.86
CA LYS A 39 1.41 -14.67 8.81
C LYS A 39 2.27 -15.04 10.02
N GLU A 40 3.27 -14.22 10.35
CA GLU A 40 4.11 -14.40 11.55
C GLU A 40 3.26 -14.45 12.81
N LEU A 41 2.35 -13.48 13.01
CA LEU A 41 1.45 -13.46 14.17
C LEU A 41 0.56 -14.71 14.26
N ARG A 42 0.05 -15.20 13.13
CA ARG A 42 -0.76 -16.42 13.10
C ARG A 42 0.06 -17.65 13.48
N ASP A 43 1.30 -17.74 13.01
CA ASP A 43 2.16 -18.90 13.24
C ASP A 43 2.67 -18.95 14.72
N GLU A 44 2.54 -17.85 15.48
CA GLU A 44 2.85 -17.75 16.92
C GLU A 44 1.68 -18.11 17.86
N LEU A 45 0.45 -18.25 17.34
CA LEU A 45 -0.78 -18.57 18.10
C LEU A 45 -1.11 -20.07 18.08
#